data_AF-A0AAQ3QWA2-F1
#
_entry.id   AF-A0AAQ3QWA2-F1
#
_cell.length_a   1.000
_cell.length_b   1.000
_cell.length_c   1.000
_cell.angle_alpha   90.00
_cell.angle_beta   90.00
_cell.angle_gamma   90.00
#
_symmetry.space_group_name_H-M   'P 1'
#
loop_
_entity.id
_entity.type
_entity.pdbx_description
1 polymer ?
#
loop_
_entity_poly.entity_id
_entity_poly.type
_entity_poly.pdbx_seq_one_letter_code
_entity_poly.pdbx_strand_id
1 'polypeptide(L)'
;MRLGGYSIKSVLGVVALIIGVIWTWEQTRTINQPDGQLAPKMPIQSPMKTSDPKIIRKGDWSIMPLQNYSIRARVLSRKRYRNDGSSDISPIDFALGWGPMSDNVNLDGISIKQRHRWFFIGDVRSDQIADMHFAANTHIIPADEDIRRSVLAVREGHVIEAEGYLVECIQGNNPPWRSSLSRTDTGDGACEVFYVNSIKLFDGDDLGSDKEPEVEQPAPNIVSRRQLPSMEESQPVVEVPTNEVVEEIPIEDRLKISAINRRGAIINGDFCRIGRPVSSVDGVYLAAIEGETVQFETEDGETFSIEFEIDL
;
A
#
# COMPACT_ATOMS: atom_id res chain seq x y z
N MET A 1 54.04 14.53 6.31
CA MET A 1 54.06 14.50 4.82
C MET A 1 52.91 15.38 4.32
N ARG A 2 53.15 16.21 3.28
CA ARG A 2 52.16 17.09 2.64
C ARG A 2 52.17 16.80 1.13
N LEU A 3 51.02 16.88 0.46
CA LEU A 3 50.92 16.90 -1.01
C LEU A 3 50.41 18.29 -1.43
N GLY A 4 51.08 18.94 -2.39
CA GLY A 4 50.60 20.18 -2.99
C GLY A 4 50.27 21.32 -2.00
N GLY A 5 50.96 21.40 -0.86
CA GLY A 5 50.68 22.36 0.22
C GLY A 5 49.64 21.89 1.25
N TYR A 6 48.75 20.97 0.90
CA TYR A 6 47.69 20.47 1.77
C TYR A 6 48.17 19.39 2.75
N SER A 7 47.46 19.27 3.89
CA SER A 7 47.64 18.17 4.84
C SER A 7 47.00 16.90 4.29
N ILE A 8 47.67 15.75 4.46
CA ILE A 8 47.11 14.43 4.09
C ILE A 8 45.75 14.20 4.78
N LYS A 9 45.55 14.69 6.01
CA LYS A 9 44.25 14.60 6.69
C LYS A 9 43.13 15.32 5.92
N SER A 10 43.43 16.47 5.32
CA SER A 10 42.48 17.24 4.50
C SER A 10 42.15 16.50 3.20
N VAL A 11 43.16 15.93 2.53
CA VAL A 11 42.97 15.14 1.30
C VAL A 11 42.12 13.90 1.58
N LEU A 12 42.42 13.15 2.65
CA LEU A 12 41.63 11.98 3.06
C LEU A 12 40.19 12.35 3.43
N GLY A 13 39.96 13.48 4.10
CA GLY A 13 38.62 13.98 4.41
C GLY A 13 37.79 14.29 3.16
N VAL A 14 38.39 14.94 2.16
CA VAL A 14 37.73 15.21 0.86
C VAL A 14 37.43 13.92 0.11
N VAL A 15 38.37 12.96 0.05
CA VAL A 15 38.15 11.65 -0.58
C VAL A 15 37.02 10.88 0.10
N ALA A 16 36.98 10.85 1.43
CA ALA A 16 35.91 10.20 2.19
C ALA A 16 34.53 10.85 1.94
N LEU A 17 34.48 12.18 1.81
CA LEU A 17 33.26 12.91 1.47
C LEU A 17 32.78 12.60 0.05
N ILE A 18 33.69 12.55 -0.94
CA ILE A 18 33.37 12.18 -2.32
C ILE A 18 32.81 10.75 -2.39
N ILE A 19 33.46 9.80 -1.70
CA ILE A 19 32.97 8.41 -1.61
C ILE A 19 31.58 8.36 -0.95
N GLY A 20 31.36 9.14 0.12
CA GLY A 20 30.06 9.23 0.78
C GLY A 20 28.94 9.77 -0.13
N VAL A 21 29.24 10.79 -0.96
CA VAL A 21 28.29 11.34 -1.94
C VAL A 21 27.97 10.32 -3.03
N ILE A 22 28.99 9.66 -3.63
CA ILE A 22 28.80 8.63 -4.67
C ILE A 22 27.98 7.45 -4.13
N TRP A 23 28.34 6.95 -2.94
CA TRP A 23 27.62 5.84 -2.29
C TRP A 23 26.16 6.21 -1.98
N THR A 24 25.91 7.44 -1.52
CA THR A 24 24.54 7.92 -1.26
C THR A 24 23.74 7.98 -2.55
N TRP A 25 24.29 8.59 -3.61
CA TRP A 25 23.65 8.72 -4.92
C TRP A 25 23.23 7.35 -5.49
N GLU A 26 24.13 6.37 -5.50
CA GLU A 26 23.87 5.01 -5.99
C GLU A 26 22.82 4.27 -5.14
N GLN A 27 22.73 4.57 -3.84
CA GLN A 27 21.73 4.02 -2.91
C GLN A 27 20.35 4.71 -2.98
N THR A 28 20.28 5.93 -3.55
CA THR A 28 19.04 6.70 -3.74
C THR A 28 18.54 6.71 -5.18
N ARG A 29 19.33 6.20 -6.14
CA ARG A 29 18.92 6.12 -7.55
C ARG A 29 17.78 5.13 -7.74
N THR A 30 16.63 5.64 -8.15
CA THR A 30 15.48 4.85 -8.62
C THR A 30 15.87 4.00 -9.83
N ILE A 31 15.37 2.77 -9.89
CA ILE A 31 15.58 1.85 -11.00
C ILE A 31 14.45 1.94 -12.01
N ASN A 32 14.83 2.21 -13.26
CA ASN A 32 13.91 2.25 -14.39
C ASN A 32 13.54 0.82 -14.76
N GLN A 33 12.25 0.59 -14.95
CA GLN A 33 11.68 -0.67 -15.40
C GLN A 33 10.95 -0.46 -16.74
N PRO A 34 10.71 -1.51 -17.54
CA PRO A 34 9.82 -1.42 -18.69
C PRO A 34 8.37 -1.08 -18.28
N ASP A 35 7.56 -0.66 -19.24
CA ASP A 35 6.12 -0.44 -19.05
C ASP A 35 5.36 -1.79 -18.96
N GLY A 36 4.19 -1.79 -18.32
CA GLY A 36 3.40 -2.99 -18.04
C GLY A 36 3.43 -3.40 -16.56
N GLN A 37 2.47 -4.23 -16.14
CA GLN A 37 2.39 -4.72 -14.77
C GLN A 37 3.51 -5.72 -14.46
N LEU A 38 4.51 -5.27 -13.71
CA LEU A 38 5.70 -6.06 -13.35
C LEU A 38 5.43 -7.08 -12.23
N ALA A 39 4.36 -6.87 -11.46
CA ALA A 39 3.95 -7.74 -10.36
C ALA A 39 2.40 -7.89 -10.38
N PRO A 40 1.82 -8.54 -11.41
CA PRO A 40 0.38 -8.51 -11.67
C PRO A 40 -0.47 -9.35 -10.70
N LYS A 41 0.14 -10.23 -9.90
CA LYS A 41 -0.55 -11.19 -9.03
C LYS A 41 -0.87 -10.56 -7.68
N MET A 42 -2.08 -10.78 -7.19
CA MET A 42 -2.44 -10.44 -5.80
C MET A 42 -1.53 -11.20 -4.82
N PRO A 43 -0.92 -10.51 -3.85
CA PRO A 43 -0.09 -11.15 -2.84
C PRO A 43 -0.90 -12.12 -1.94
N ILE A 44 -0.28 -13.22 -1.51
CA ILE A 44 -0.97 -14.46 -1.09
C ILE A 44 -0.91 -14.63 0.43
N GLN A 45 -2.06 -14.68 1.10
CA GLN A 45 -2.21 -15.04 2.52
C GLN A 45 -2.54 -16.53 2.70
N SER A 46 -2.03 -17.17 3.75
CA SER A 46 -2.49 -18.48 4.21
C SER A 46 -2.26 -18.73 5.72
N PRO A 47 -3.07 -19.58 6.38
CA PRO A 47 -2.92 -19.87 7.81
C PRO A 47 -1.56 -20.45 8.21
N MET A 48 -1.19 -20.27 9.48
CA MET A 48 -0.03 -20.93 10.07
C MET A 48 -0.22 -22.44 10.17
N LYS A 49 0.80 -23.23 9.84
CA LYS A 49 0.82 -24.70 9.97
C LYS A 49 1.40 -25.08 11.32
N THR A 50 1.15 -26.31 11.77
CA THR A 50 1.71 -26.84 13.04
C THR A 50 3.25 -26.97 13.04
N SER A 51 3.86 -26.98 11.84
CA SER A 51 5.31 -26.91 11.61
C SER A 51 5.93 -25.54 11.87
N ASP A 52 5.13 -24.49 11.84
CA ASP A 52 5.62 -23.11 11.74
C ASP A 52 5.91 -22.55 13.15
N PRO A 53 6.86 -21.60 13.30
CA PRO A 53 7.27 -21.11 14.61
C PRO A 53 6.12 -20.36 15.31
N LYS A 54 5.81 -20.78 16.55
CA LYS A 54 4.75 -20.13 17.36
C LYS A 54 5.16 -18.77 17.92
N ILE A 55 6.43 -18.65 18.36
CA ILE A 55 7.04 -17.40 18.82
C ILE A 55 8.50 -17.41 18.34
N ILE A 56 8.91 -16.30 17.74
CA ILE A 56 10.29 -15.97 17.37
C ILE A 56 10.82 -14.94 18.39
N ARG A 57 12.11 -15.00 18.72
CA ARG A 57 12.76 -14.09 19.68
C ARG A 57 13.84 -13.27 18.98
N LYS A 58 13.81 -11.95 19.13
CA LYS A 58 14.77 -11.03 18.49
C LYS A 58 15.14 -9.91 19.46
N GLY A 59 16.18 -10.15 20.28
CA GLY A 59 16.42 -9.33 21.48
C GLY A 59 15.25 -9.46 22.46
N ASP A 60 14.82 -8.34 23.04
CA ASP A 60 13.69 -8.29 23.98
C ASP A 60 12.31 -8.47 23.31
N TRP A 61 12.25 -8.56 21.98
CA TRP A 61 11.00 -8.71 21.23
C TRP A 61 10.50 -10.16 21.20
N SER A 62 9.22 -10.31 21.53
CA SER A 62 8.39 -11.48 21.25
C SER A 62 7.70 -11.25 19.91
N ILE A 63 7.97 -12.09 18.92
CA ILE A 63 7.39 -11.98 17.58
C ILE A 63 6.50 -13.20 17.35
N MET A 64 5.20 -13.01 17.15
CA MET A 64 4.21 -14.07 16.97
C MET A 64 3.69 -14.07 15.52
N PRO A 65 4.03 -15.10 14.71
CA PRO A 65 3.42 -15.30 13.39
C PRO A 65 1.90 -15.48 13.44
N LEU A 66 1.22 -14.71 12.60
CA LEU A 66 -0.24 -14.67 12.47
C LEU A 66 -0.71 -15.41 11.21
N GLN A 67 -0.05 -15.16 10.08
CA GLN A 67 -0.28 -15.80 8.79
C GLN A 67 1.01 -15.86 7.96
N ASN A 68 1.10 -16.82 7.05
CA ASN A 68 2.06 -16.81 5.95
C ASN A 68 1.57 -15.79 4.89
N TYR A 69 2.27 -14.68 4.63
CA TYR A 69 1.97 -13.72 3.54
C TYR A 69 3.18 -13.69 2.60
N SER A 70 2.96 -14.04 1.33
CA SER A 70 3.97 -14.02 0.26
C SER A 70 3.61 -12.94 -0.77
N ILE A 71 4.61 -12.23 -1.28
CA ILE A 71 4.39 -11.04 -2.12
C ILE A 71 5.44 -10.95 -3.23
N ARG A 72 5.00 -10.79 -4.47
CA ARG A 72 5.79 -10.13 -5.51
C ARG A 72 5.25 -8.71 -5.69
N ALA A 73 6.11 -7.71 -5.63
CA ALA A 73 5.71 -6.30 -5.74
C ALA A 73 6.86 -5.41 -6.24
N ARG A 74 6.49 -4.28 -6.83
CA ARG A 74 7.41 -3.16 -7.12
C ARG A 74 7.59 -2.31 -5.87
N VAL A 75 8.82 -1.90 -5.58
CA VAL A 75 9.12 -0.99 -4.48
C VAL A 75 8.92 0.45 -4.95
N LEU A 76 7.81 1.06 -4.56
CA LEU A 76 7.39 2.40 -4.97
C LEU A 76 8.11 3.51 -4.19
N SER A 77 8.51 3.23 -2.95
CA SER A 77 9.50 4.00 -2.21
C SER A 77 10.06 3.18 -1.04
N ARG A 78 11.12 3.68 -0.40
CA ARG A 78 11.70 3.04 0.80
C ARG A 78 12.14 4.06 1.85
N LYS A 79 11.95 3.72 3.13
CA LYS A 79 12.38 4.55 4.26
C LYS A 79 13.16 3.73 5.27
N ARG A 80 14.46 4.06 5.43
CA ARG A 80 15.30 3.49 6.48
C ARG A 80 15.06 4.20 7.82
N TYR A 81 15.02 3.41 8.88
CA TYR A 81 14.89 3.85 10.28
C TYR A 81 16.12 3.40 11.09
N ARG A 82 16.45 4.15 12.14
CA ARG A 82 17.66 3.96 12.98
C ARG A 82 17.52 4.48 14.42
N ASN A 83 16.48 5.24 14.70
CA ASN A 83 16.36 6.14 15.86
C ASN A 83 14.91 6.13 16.40
N ASP A 84 14.22 4.98 16.33
CA ASP A 84 12.90 4.77 16.94
C ASP A 84 12.84 3.37 17.61
N GLY A 85 11.86 3.16 18.50
CA GLY A 85 11.78 1.93 19.31
C GLY A 85 11.61 0.64 18.50
N SER A 86 10.99 0.71 17.32
CA SER A 86 10.81 -0.45 16.44
C SER A 86 12.01 -0.68 15.51
N SER A 87 12.95 0.28 15.40
CA SER A 87 14.04 0.23 14.41
C SER A 87 15.12 -0.83 14.68
N ASP A 88 15.15 -1.41 15.88
CA ASP A 88 15.99 -2.56 16.24
C ASP A 88 15.55 -3.84 15.51
N ILE A 89 14.25 -4.02 15.27
CA ILE A 89 13.69 -5.17 14.55
C ILE A 89 13.29 -4.84 13.11
N SER A 90 12.76 -3.64 12.86
CA SER A 90 12.34 -3.15 11.54
C SER A 90 13.17 -1.93 11.12
N PRO A 91 14.34 -2.12 10.49
CA PRO A 91 15.24 -1.03 10.11
C PRO A 91 14.83 -0.33 8.80
N ILE A 92 13.79 -0.82 8.10
CA ILE A 92 13.33 -0.26 6.82
C ILE A 92 11.85 -0.57 6.60
N ASP A 93 11.11 0.41 6.08
CA ASP A 93 9.76 0.22 5.54
C ASP A 93 9.80 0.38 4.02
N PHE A 94 8.96 -0.36 3.30
CA PHE A 94 8.74 -0.21 1.86
C PHE A 94 7.30 0.25 1.60
N ALA A 95 7.12 1.18 0.67
CA ALA A 95 5.85 1.30 -0.04
C ALA A 95 5.90 0.30 -1.19
N LEU A 96 5.04 -0.71 -1.17
CA LEU A 96 4.97 -1.79 -2.16
C LEU A 96 3.74 -1.59 -3.05
N GLY A 97 3.88 -1.92 -4.34
CA GLY A 97 2.80 -1.88 -5.33
C GLY A 97 2.75 -3.17 -6.17
N TRP A 98 1.56 -3.74 -6.32
CA TRP A 98 1.26 -4.90 -7.16
C TRP A 98 0.15 -4.55 -8.16
N GLY A 99 -0.23 -5.47 -9.05
CA GLY A 99 -1.28 -5.23 -10.05
C GLY A 99 -1.04 -3.94 -10.86
N PRO A 100 -2.07 -3.08 -11.05
CA PRO A 100 -1.94 -1.77 -11.68
C PRO A 100 -0.84 -0.89 -11.06
N MET A 101 -0.68 -0.88 -9.73
CA MET A 101 0.33 -0.08 -9.03
C MET A 101 1.77 -0.60 -9.19
N SER A 102 1.98 -1.67 -9.97
CA SER A 102 3.32 -2.08 -10.43
C SER A 102 3.73 -1.49 -11.79
N ASP A 103 2.79 -0.88 -12.54
CA ASP A 103 3.00 -0.39 -13.90
C ASP A 103 3.51 1.06 -13.94
N ASN A 104 4.43 1.38 -14.87
CA ASN A 104 4.87 2.75 -15.12
C ASN A 104 3.71 3.69 -15.50
N VAL A 105 2.74 3.22 -16.30
CA VAL A 105 1.66 4.06 -16.84
C VAL A 105 0.77 4.64 -15.73
N ASN A 106 0.54 3.85 -14.67
CA ASN A 106 -0.25 4.28 -13.52
C ASN A 106 0.57 5.14 -12.54
N LEU A 107 1.90 4.96 -12.52
CA LEU A 107 2.82 5.66 -11.60
C LEU A 107 3.36 7.01 -12.14
N ASP A 108 3.22 7.32 -13.44
CA ASP A 108 3.80 8.53 -14.04
C ASP A 108 3.21 9.83 -13.51
N GLY A 109 3.87 10.44 -12.51
CA GLY A 109 3.39 11.62 -11.80
C GLY A 109 2.88 11.35 -10.39
N ILE A 110 2.75 10.08 -9.96
CA ILE A 110 2.45 9.74 -8.57
C ILE A 110 3.71 9.93 -7.71
N SER A 111 3.68 10.94 -6.83
CA SER A 111 4.73 11.20 -5.85
C SER A 111 4.47 10.46 -4.52
N ILE A 112 4.98 9.23 -4.34
CA ILE A 112 4.95 8.55 -3.02
C ILE A 112 6.06 9.06 -2.10
N LYS A 113 5.73 9.29 -0.82
CA LYS A 113 6.64 9.80 0.22
C LYS A 113 6.38 9.11 1.56
N GLN A 114 7.41 8.54 2.20
CA GLN A 114 7.27 7.90 3.52
C GLN A 114 7.78 8.76 4.69
N ARG A 115 7.00 8.82 5.78
CA ARG A 115 7.28 9.53 7.04
C ARG A 115 6.58 8.85 8.22
N HIS A 116 7.14 8.92 9.42
CA HIS A 116 6.51 8.43 10.67
C HIS A 116 6.01 6.97 10.65
N ARG A 117 6.66 6.08 9.88
CA ARG A 117 6.24 4.69 9.57
C ARG A 117 5.06 4.54 8.59
N TRP A 118 4.60 5.63 7.97
CA TRP A 118 3.52 5.68 6.97
C TRP A 118 4.03 6.04 5.57
N PHE A 119 3.23 5.71 4.54
CA PHE A 119 3.37 6.29 3.19
C PHE A 119 2.24 7.29 2.90
N PHE A 120 2.55 8.28 2.07
CA PHE A 120 1.63 9.32 1.63
C PHE A 120 1.81 9.53 0.13
N ILE A 121 0.71 9.75 -0.59
CA ILE A 121 0.73 10.17 -1.98
C ILE A 121 0.63 11.71 -2.06
N GLY A 122 1.41 12.30 -2.97
CA GLY A 122 1.41 13.73 -3.26
C GLY A 122 0.30 14.14 -4.23
N ASP A 123 0.50 15.24 -4.97
CA ASP A 123 -0.42 15.64 -6.02
C ASP A 123 -0.44 14.58 -7.15
N VAL A 124 -1.56 13.86 -7.29
CA VAL A 124 -1.84 12.96 -8.42
C VAL A 124 -2.48 13.78 -9.55
N ARG A 125 -2.20 13.42 -10.81
CA ARG A 125 -2.86 14.05 -11.95
C ARG A 125 -4.33 13.61 -12.03
N SER A 126 -5.22 14.48 -12.52
CA SER A 126 -6.67 14.21 -12.54
C SER A 126 -7.12 13.09 -13.49
N ASP A 127 -6.20 12.55 -14.28
CA ASP A 127 -6.38 11.45 -15.23
C ASP A 127 -5.89 10.08 -14.70
N GLN A 128 -5.34 10.01 -13.48
CA GLN A 128 -4.81 8.77 -12.87
C GLN A 128 -5.59 8.33 -11.63
N ILE A 129 -6.00 7.07 -11.61
CA ILE A 129 -6.54 6.40 -10.42
C ILE A 129 -5.40 5.67 -9.73
N ALA A 130 -4.93 6.25 -8.61
CA ALA A 130 -3.99 5.61 -7.71
C ALA A 130 -4.77 4.64 -6.79
N ASP A 131 -5.08 3.44 -7.27
CA ASP A 131 -5.87 2.46 -6.52
C ASP A 131 -5.07 1.88 -5.34
N MET A 132 -5.51 2.22 -4.12
CA MET A 132 -4.83 1.83 -2.88
C MET A 132 -5.10 0.38 -2.45
N HIS A 133 -6.04 -0.33 -3.08
CA HIS A 133 -6.15 -1.79 -2.91
C HIS A 133 -4.96 -2.55 -3.55
N PHE A 134 -4.12 -1.85 -4.30
CA PHE A 134 -2.93 -2.39 -4.96
C PHE A 134 -1.60 -1.85 -4.41
N ALA A 135 -1.62 -1.06 -3.32
CA ALA A 135 -0.40 -0.56 -2.70
C ALA A 135 -0.50 -0.44 -1.18
N ALA A 136 0.55 -0.83 -0.46
CA ALA A 136 0.62 -0.76 1.00
C ALA A 136 2.00 -0.33 1.51
N ASN A 137 2.05 0.14 2.76
CA ASN A 137 3.29 0.40 3.48
C ASN A 137 3.60 -0.79 4.41
N THR A 138 4.61 -1.55 4.02
CA THR A 138 5.03 -2.78 4.71
C THR A 138 6.28 -2.50 5.54
N HIS A 139 6.22 -2.75 6.84
CA HIS A 139 7.38 -2.63 7.75
C HIS A 139 8.17 -3.95 7.73
N ILE A 140 9.47 -3.88 7.42
CA ILE A 140 10.27 -5.08 7.10
C ILE A 140 11.13 -5.49 8.30
N ILE A 141 10.78 -6.60 8.92
CA ILE A 141 11.59 -7.28 9.95
C ILE A 141 12.41 -8.39 9.28
N PRO A 142 13.74 -8.26 9.14
CA PRO A 142 14.56 -9.32 8.56
C PRO A 142 14.67 -10.50 9.54
N ALA A 143 14.63 -11.74 9.05
CA ALA A 143 14.88 -12.90 9.90
C ALA A 143 16.28 -12.85 10.55
N ASP A 144 17.31 -12.70 9.72
CA ASP A 144 18.73 -12.68 10.07
C ASP A 144 19.48 -11.48 9.43
N GLU A 145 20.82 -11.45 9.56
CA GLU A 145 21.65 -10.38 9.00
C GLU A 145 21.86 -10.50 7.47
N ASP A 146 21.60 -11.67 6.87
CA ASP A 146 21.76 -11.88 5.43
C ASP A 146 20.54 -11.33 4.69
N ILE A 147 19.34 -11.65 5.18
CA ILE A 147 18.10 -10.97 4.76
C ILE A 147 18.19 -9.48 5.07
N ARG A 148 18.75 -9.07 6.22
CA ARG A 148 18.92 -7.64 6.56
C ARG A 148 19.80 -6.91 5.56
N ARG A 149 20.92 -7.52 5.13
CA ARG A 149 21.78 -6.95 4.07
C ARG A 149 21.02 -6.84 2.74
N SER A 150 20.24 -7.86 2.37
CA SER A 150 19.43 -7.86 1.15
C SER A 150 18.34 -6.77 1.15
N VAL A 151 17.49 -6.68 2.19
CA VAL A 151 16.42 -5.67 2.23
C VAL A 151 16.97 -4.23 2.29
N LEU A 152 18.14 -4.03 2.91
CA LEU A 152 18.81 -2.74 2.89
C LEU A 152 19.44 -2.40 1.53
N ALA A 153 19.69 -3.38 0.66
CA ALA A 153 20.16 -3.18 -0.70
C ALA A 153 19.03 -2.88 -1.72
N VAL A 154 17.80 -3.30 -1.45
CA VAL A 154 16.59 -2.98 -2.26
C VAL A 154 16.50 -1.48 -2.54
N ARG A 155 16.30 -1.05 -3.78
CA ARG A 155 16.06 0.36 -4.15
C ARG A 155 14.63 0.58 -4.64
N GLU A 156 14.24 1.84 -4.68
CA GLU A 156 13.03 2.28 -5.38
C GLU A 156 13.08 1.84 -6.85
N GLY A 157 11.97 1.34 -7.38
CA GLY A 157 11.90 0.75 -8.72
C GLY A 157 12.37 -0.70 -8.84
N HIS A 158 13.02 -1.30 -7.82
CA HIS A 158 13.23 -2.76 -7.82
C HIS A 158 11.87 -3.49 -7.80
N VAL A 159 11.79 -4.61 -8.50
CA VAL A 159 10.76 -5.62 -8.22
C VAL A 159 11.35 -6.64 -7.25
N ILE A 160 10.59 -6.98 -6.22
CA ILE A 160 10.98 -7.95 -5.19
C ILE A 160 9.97 -9.08 -5.14
N GLU A 161 10.44 -10.26 -4.78
CA GLU A 161 9.63 -11.40 -4.34
C GLU A 161 10.09 -11.74 -2.92
N ALA A 162 9.17 -11.72 -1.96
CA ALA A 162 9.49 -11.85 -0.55
C ALA A 162 8.50 -12.79 0.16
N GLU A 163 9.03 -13.62 1.05
CA GLU A 163 8.27 -14.65 1.76
C GLU A 163 8.56 -14.63 3.26
N GLY A 164 7.54 -14.96 4.05
CA GLY A 164 7.63 -15.07 5.49
C GLY A 164 6.27 -14.92 6.16
N TYR A 165 6.21 -14.19 7.26
CA TYR A 165 5.04 -14.14 8.13
C TYR A 165 4.56 -12.71 8.36
N LEU A 166 3.24 -12.50 8.37
CA LEU A 166 2.65 -11.39 9.09
C LEU A 166 2.75 -11.68 10.58
N VAL A 167 3.13 -10.69 11.37
CA VAL A 167 3.43 -10.88 12.78
C VAL A 167 2.74 -9.86 13.68
N GLU A 168 2.61 -10.25 14.95
CA GLU A 168 2.46 -9.34 16.08
C GLU A 168 3.78 -9.28 16.85
N CYS A 169 4.22 -8.08 17.20
CA CYS A 169 5.49 -7.82 17.87
C CYS A 169 5.27 -7.13 19.22
N ILE A 170 5.74 -7.73 20.31
CA ILE A 170 5.60 -7.23 21.68
C ILE A 170 6.97 -7.10 22.33
N GLN A 171 7.28 -5.91 22.86
CA GLN A 171 8.51 -5.63 23.62
C GLN A 171 8.14 -5.35 25.09
N GLY A 172 8.51 -6.26 26.00
CA GLY A 172 8.17 -6.13 27.42
C GLY A 172 6.66 -5.96 27.66
N ASN A 173 6.28 -4.81 28.22
CA ASN A 173 4.88 -4.44 28.50
C ASN A 173 4.31 -3.39 27.53
N ASN A 174 5.00 -3.10 26.42
CA ASN A 174 4.53 -2.14 25.42
C ASN A 174 3.30 -2.70 24.66
N PRO A 175 2.42 -1.85 24.11
CA PRO A 175 1.34 -2.28 23.23
C PRO A 175 1.83 -3.16 22.05
N PRO A 176 1.03 -4.14 21.60
CA PRO A 176 1.42 -5.00 20.48
C PRO A 176 1.46 -4.22 19.17
N TRP A 177 2.60 -4.26 18.47
CA TRP A 177 2.69 -3.81 17.09
C TRP A 177 2.23 -4.95 16.18
N ARG A 178 0.95 -4.89 15.78
CA ARG A 178 0.27 -5.95 15.04
C ARG A 178 0.13 -5.57 13.56
N SER A 179 0.45 -6.51 12.67
CA SER A 179 0.13 -6.40 11.24
C SER A 179 -1.38 -6.38 10.99
N SER A 180 -1.85 -5.61 10.01
CA SER A 180 -3.12 -5.95 9.37
C SER A 180 -3.07 -7.36 8.77
N LEU A 181 -4.24 -8.02 8.79
CA LEU A 181 -4.53 -9.30 8.12
C LEU A 181 -5.66 -9.16 7.09
N SER A 182 -6.27 -7.98 7.03
CA SER A 182 -7.00 -7.55 5.85
C SER A 182 -5.96 -7.09 4.80
N ARG A 183 -6.38 -6.96 3.55
CA ARG A 183 -5.60 -6.29 2.49
C ARG A 183 -6.54 -5.38 1.66
N THR A 184 -7.62 -4.86 2.26
CA THR A 184 -8.60 -3.89 1.70
C THR A 184 -8.91 -2.71 2.65
N ASP A 185 -8.18 -2.61 3.75
CA ASP A 185 -8.28 -1.60 4.80
C ASP A 185 -7.30 -0.44 4.55
N THR A 186 -7.64 0.74 5.07
CA THR A 186 -6.90 1.99 4.87
C THR A 186 -6.96 2.84 6.14
N GLY A 187 -5.89 3.60 6.43
CA GLY A 187 -5.78 4.39 7.65
C GLY A 187 -4.90 3.71 8.71
N ASP A 188 -5.10 4.03 9.98
CA ASP A 188 -4.29 3.43 11.05
C ASP A 188 -4.57 1.92 11.19
N GLY A 189 -3.57 1.15 11.64
CA GLY A 189 -3.59 -0.31 11.70
C GLY A 189 -3.46 -1.04 10.36
N ALA A 190 -3.67 -0.38 9.22
CA ALA A 190 -3.69 -1.02 7.90
C ALA A 190 -2.30 -1.42 7.34
N CYS A 191 -1.20 -0.97 7.96
CA CYS A 191 0.15 -1.34 7.53
C CYS A 191 0.49 -2.78 7.90
N GLU A 192 1.32 -3.44 7.08
CA GLU A 192 1.68 -4.84 7.33
C GLU A 192 3.03 -4.93 8.05
N VAL A 193 3.07 -5.67 9.16
CA VAL A 193 4.31 -5.96 9.90
C VAL A 193 4.82 -7.31 9.41
N PHE A 194 5.82 -7.28 8.54
CA PHE A 194 6.25 -8.44 7.75
C PHE A 194 7.63 -8.96 8.21
N TYR A 195 7.63 -10.16 8.81
CA TYR A 195 8.84 -10.91 9.13
C TYR A 195 9.30 -11.69 7.89
N VAL A 196 10.39 -11.25 7.28
CA VAL A 196 10.89 -11.74 5.98
C VAL A 196 11.94 -12.84 6.20
N ASN A 197 11.64 -14.05 5.71
CA ASN A 197 12.52 -15.21 5.70
C ASN A 197 13.34 -15.29 4.40
N SER A 198 12.79 -14.80 3.29
CA SER A 198 13.39 -14.85 1.96
C SER A 198 13.07 -13.57 1.20
N ILE A 199 14.04 -13.04 0.46
CA ILE A 199 13.82 -11.96 -0.51
C ILE A 199 14.70 -12.15 -1.74
N LYS A 200 14.08 -12.12 -2.92
CA LYS A 200 14.73 -12.10 -4.23
C LYS A 200 14.50 -10.74 -4.90
N LEU A 201 15.54 -10.22 -5.56
CA LEU A 201 15.44 -9.09 -6.48
C LEU A 201 15.21 -9.59 -7.91
N PHE A 202 14.48 -8.83 -8.70
CA PHE A 202 14.34 -9.00 -10.15
C PHE A 202 14.75 -7.69 -10.83
N ASP A 203 15.74 -7.77 -11.71
CA ASP A 203 16.09 -6.66 -12.60
C ASP A 203 15.26 -6.74 -13.89
N GLY A 204 15.29 -5.69 -14.72
CA GLY A 204 14.38 -5.54 -15.88
C GLY A 204 14.43 -6.68 -16.91
N ASP A 205 15.55 -7.40 -16.99
CA ASP A 205 15.72 -8.56 -17.88
C ASP A 205 15.05 -9.83 -17.32
N ASP A 206 15.01 -10.01 -15.99
CA ASP A 206 14.41 -11.19 -15.34
C ASP A 206 12.87 -11.20 -15.46
N LEU A 207 12.26 -10.03 -15.56
CA LEU A 207 10.80 -9.86 -15.60
C LEU A 207 10.18 -10.34 -16.93
N GLY A 208 11.01 -10.64 -17.94
CA GLY A 208 10.57 -11.15 -19.24
C GLY A 208 10.17 -12.64 -19.27
N SER A 209 10.53 -13.43 -18.25
CA SER A 209 10.26 -14.90 -18.25
C SER A 209 8.81 -15.27 -17.99
N ASP A 210 8.09 -14.44 -17.23
CA ASP A 210 6.78 -14.76 -16.65
C ASP A 210 5.61 -14.24 -17.51
N LYS A 211 5.87 -13.96 -18.79
CA LYS A 211 4.82 -13.65 -19.77
C LYS A 211 3.93 -14.88 -19.98
N GLU A 212 2.69 -14.79 -19.52
CA GLU A 212 1.64 -15.70 -19.98
C GLU A 212 1.51 -15.59 -21.52
N PRO A 213 1.22 -16.70 -22.23
CA PRO A 213 1.09 -16.67 -23.68
C PRO A 213 -0.01 -15.71 -24.09
N GLU A 214 0.29 -14.87 -25.09
CA GLU A 214 -0.60 -13.83 -25.60
C GLU A 214 -1.92 -14.45 -26.10
N VAL A 215 -2.98 -14.33 -25.28
CA VAL A 215 -4.32 -14.80 -25.65
C VAL A 215 -4.89 -13.83 -26.67
N GLU A 216 -4.68 -14.17 -27.95
CA GLU A 216 -5.21 -13.46 -29.11
C GLU A 216 -6.72 -13.25 -28.96
N GLN A 217 -7.14 -12.04 -28.55
CA GLN A 217 -8.55 -11.75 -28.33
C GLN A 217 -9.26 -11.69 -29.69
N PRO A 218 -10.29 -12.52 -29.93
CA PRO A 218 -11.03 -12.49 -31.18
C PRO A 218 -11.72 -11.13 -31.33
N ALA A 219 -11.58 -10.52 -32.51
CA ALA A 219 -12.08 -9.18 -32.79
C ALA A 219 -13.59 -9.03 -32.45
N PRO A 220 -14.02 -7.86 -31.93
CA PRO A 220 -15.39 -7.67 -31.46
C PRO A 220 -16.40 -7.84 -32.61
N ASN A 221 -17.23 -8.89 -32.50
CA ASN A 221 -18.28 -9.18 -33.47
C ASN A 221 -19.35 -8.08 -33.47
N ILE A 222 -19.31 -7.20 -34.48
CA ILE A 222 -20.36 -6.20 -34.73
C ILE A 222 -21.61 -6.93 -35.28
N VAL A 223 -22.42 -7.47 -34.38
CA VAL A 223 -23.68 -8.13 -34.75
C VAL A 223 -24.71 -7.07 -35.17
N SER A 224 -24.91 -6.95 -36.47
CA SER A 224 -25.90 -6.05 -37.06
C SER A 224 -27.31 -6.34 -36.55
N ARG A 225 -28.03 -5.27 -36.17
CA ARG A 225 -29.44 -5.27 -35.72
C ARG A 225 -30.35 -6.01 -36.73
N ARG A 226 -30.74 -7.24 -36.43
CA ARG A 226 -31.81 -7.98 -37.14
C ARG A 226 -32.79 -8.60 -36.15
N GLN A 227 -34.06 -8.55 -36.54
CA GLN A 227 -35.22 -8.91 -35.73
C GLN A 227 -35.63 -10.35 -36.03
N LEU A 228 -35.78 -11.17 -34.98
CA LEU A 228 -36.33 -12.53 -35.02
C LEU A 228 -37.31 -12.71 -33.84
N PRO A 229 -38.22 -13.71 -33.88
CA PRO A 229 -39.58 -13.53 -33.39
C PRO A 229 -39.86 -14.06 -31.98
N SER A 230 -41.05 -13.72 -31.49
CA SER A 230 -41.67 -14.26 -30.29
C SER A 230 -41.88 -15.78 -30.36
N MET A 231 -41.49 -16.49 -29.31
CA MET A 231 -42.10 -17.75 -28.90
C MET A 231 -42.33 -17.73 -27.39
N GLU A 232 -43.51 -18.19 -26.97
CA GLU A 232 -43.82 -18.47 -25.57
C GLU A 232 -43.24 -19.84 -25.22
N GLU A 233 -42.54 -19.96 -24.09
CA GLU A 233 -42.41 -21.24 -23.41
C GLU A 233 -42.34 -21.00 -21.90
N SER A 234 -43.11 -21.77 -21.13
CA SER A 234 -43.39 -21.49 -19.72
C SER A 234 -42.52 -22.34 -18.80
N GLN A 235 -42.01 -21.71 -17.73
CA GLN A 235 -41.38 -22.40 -16.60
C GLN A 235 -42.03 -21.95 -15.28
N PRO A 236 -42.15 -22.84 -14.28
CA PRO A 236 -42.92 -22.56 -13.08
C PRO A 236 -42.19 -21.58 -12.14
N VAL A 237 -42.96 -20.65 -11.57
CA VAL A 237 -42.47 -19.73 -10.53
C VAL A 237 -42.20 -20.52 -9.25
N VAL A 238 -40.98 -20.43 -8.74
CA VAL A 238 -40.66 -20.79 -7.35
C VAL A 238 -40.77 -19.53 -6.52
N GLU A 239 -41.80 -19.43 -5.68
CA GLU A 239 -41.99 -18.29 -4.79
C GLU A 239 -40.94 -18.30 -3.67
N VAL A 240 -39.94 -17.42 -3.79
CA VAL A 240 -39.03 -17.08 -2.69
C VAL A 240 -39.75 -16.05 -1.80
N PRO A 241 -39.90 -16.27 -0.49
CA PRO A 241 -40.65 -15.37 0.38
C PRO A 241 -39.88 -14.06 0.62
N THR A 242 -40.26 -13.02 -0.11
CA THR A 242 -39.75 -11.65 0.11
C THR A 242 -40.39 -11.04 1.35
N ASN A 243 -39.64 -10.98 2.46
CA ASN A 243 -39.73 -9.95 3.51
C ASN A 243 -38.65 -10.16 4.59
N GLU A 244 -37.38 -9.96 4.22
CA GLU A 244 -36.45 -9.34 5.17
C GLU A 244 -36.52 -7.84 4.93
N VAL A 245 -36.98 -7.09 5.94
CA VAL A 245 -36.88 -5.63 5.93
C VAL A 245 -35.42 -5.32 6.23
N VAL A 246 -34.66 -4.97 5.20
CA VAL A 246 -33.32 -4.42 5.36
C VAL A 246 -33.49 -3.03 5.99
N GLU A 247 -33.14 -2.89 7.26
CA GLU A 247 -33.08 -1.58 7.90
C GLU A 247 -31.98 -0.76 7.21
N GLU A 248 -32.36 0.33 6.55
CA GLU A 248 -31.40 1.21 5.88
C GLU A 248 -30.52 1.88 6.92
N ILE A 249 -29.21 1.62 6.84
CA ILE A 249 -28.21 2.20 7.74
C ILE A 249 -28.25 3.73 7.57
N PRO A 250 -28.35 4.52 8.68
CA PRO A 250 -28.35 5.98 8.63
C PRO A 250 -27.20 6.55 7.80
N ILE A 251 -27.43 7.68 7.13
CA ILE A 251 -26.44 8.31 6.25
C ILE A 251 -25.17 8.68 7.02
N GLU A 252 -25.28 9.09 8.28
CA GLU A 252 -24.17 9.39 9.19
C GLU A 252 -23.30 8.14 9.45
N ASP A 253 -23.91 7.00 9.79
CA ASP A 253 -23.21 5.72 10.02
C ASP A 253 -22.52 5.16 8.76
N ARG A 254 -22.92 5.65 7.57
CA ARG A 254 -22.31 5.33 6.26
C ARG A 254 -21.08 6.19 5.94
N LEU A 255 -20.67 7.13 6.79
CA LEU A 255 -19.63 8.14 6.47
C LEU A 255 -18.44 8.12 7.44
N LYS A 256 -17.46 7.23 7.20
CA LYS A 256 -16.28 7.08 8.04
C LYS A 256 -15.17 8.06 7.67
N ILE A 257 -15.05 9.16 8.39
CA ILE A 257 -13.94 10.10 8.26
C ILE A 257 -12.68 9.50 8.90
N SER A 258 -11.56 9.51 8.17
CA SER A 258 -10.28 8.98 8.63
C SER A 258 -9.14 10.00 8.63
N ALA A 259 -9.30 11.13 7.93
CA ALA A 259 -8.42 12.28 8.01
C ALA A 259 -9.11 13.55 7.49
N ILE A 260 -8.75 14.71 8.02
CA ILE A 260 -9.25 16.02 7.57
C ILE A 260 -8.10 16.97 7.22
N ASN A 261 -8.30 17.85 6.24
CA ASN A 261 -7.40 18.97 5.96
C ASN A 261 -8.13 20.17 5.33
N ARG A 262 -7.43 21.29 5.16
CA ARG A 262 -7.97 22.57 4.65
C ARG A 262 -8.56 22.55 3.21
N ARG A 263 -8.66 21.39 2.55
CA ARG A 263 -9.22 21.22 1.20
C ARG A 263 -10.30 20.13 1.13
N GLY A 264 -10.47 19.31 2.17
CA GLY A 264 -11.28 18.10 2.10
C GLY A 264 -10.98 17.08 3.20
N ALA A 265 -11.74 15.99 3.21
CA ALA A 265 -11.64 14.89 4.16
C ALA A 265 -11.49 13.56 3.42
N ILE A 266 -10.82 12.58 4.04
CA ILE A 266 -10.84 11.19 3.59
C ILE A 266 -12.05 10.51 4.23
N ILE A 267 -13.06 10.18 3.43
CA ILE A 267 -14.33 9.59 3.84
C ILE A 267 -14.45 8.22 3.16
N ASN A 268 -14.61 7.16 3.96
CA ASN A 268 -14.64 5.76 3.50
C ASN A 268 -13.42 5.31 2.66
N GLY A 269 -12.30 6.04 2.76
CA GLY A 269 -11.07 5.83 1.98
C GLY A 269 -10.86 6.84 0.84
N ASP A 270 -11.93 7.49 0.37
CA ASP A 270 -11.87 8.46 -0.73
C ASP A 270 -11.61 9.90 -0.26
N PHE A 271 -10.68 10.61 -0.91
CA PHE A 271 -10.43 12.02 -0.63
C PHE A 271 -11.49 12.92 -1.28
N CYS A 272 -12.55 13.19 -0.53
CA CYS A 272 -13.62 14.10 -0.89
C CYS A 272 -13.19 15.55 -0.66
N ARG A 273 -13.48 16.44 -1.61
CA ARG A 273 -13.15 17.87 -1.53
C ARG A 273 -14.36 18.67 -1.05
N ILE A 274 -14.10 19.76 -0.33
CA ILE A 274 -15.14 20.72 0.06
C ILE A 274 -15.85 21.25 -1.20
N GLY A 275 -17.18 21.24 -1.19
CA GLY A 275 -18.04 21.58 -2.33
C GLY A 275 -18.09 20.50 -3.42
N ARG A 276 -17.97 19.21 -3.06
CA ARG A 276 -18.08 18.07 -4.00
C ARG A 276 -18.85 16.88 -3.41
N PRO A 277 -19.44 16.01 -4.27
CA PRO A 277 -20.03 14.76 -3.83
C PRO A 277 -19.05 13.87 -3.07
N VAL A 278 -19.58 13.05 -2.17
CA VAL A 278 -18.86 11.97 -1.49
C VAL A 278 -18.97 10.71 -2.34
N SER A 279 -17.89 10.30 -2.99
CA SER A 279 -17.91 9.22 -4.00
C SER A 279 -18.43 7.87 -3.52
N SER A 280 -18.36 7.60 -2.21
CA SER A 280 -18.88 6.38 -1.58
C SER A 280 -20.37 6.43 -1.17
N VAL A 281 -21.02 7.60 -1.22
CA VAL A 281 -22.40 7.80 -0.74
C VAL A 281 -23.14 8.75 -1.69
N ASP A 282 -23.96 8.16 -2.58
CA ASP A 282 -24.83 8.92 -3.48
C ASP A 282 -25.72 9.93 -2.73
N GLY A 283 -25.94 11.09 -3.35
CA GLY A 283 -26.77 12.15 -2.79
C GLY A 283 -26.14 12.96 -1.64
N VAL A 284 -24.87 12.71 -1.26
CA VAL A 284 -24.19 13.45 -0.18
C VAL A 284 -22.99 14.24 -0.70
N TYR A 285 -22.81 15.46 -0.17
CA TYR A 285 -21.75 16.40 -0.49
C TYR A 285 -20.96 16.79 0.77
N LEU A 286 -19.65 16.97 0.65
CA LEU A 286 -18.82 17.53 1.72
C LEU A 286 -18.94 19.07 1.70
N ALA A 287 -19.67 19.64 2.65
CA ALA A 287 -20.05 21.05 2.67
C ALA A 287 -18.96 21.96 3.26
N ALA A 288 -18.38 21.58 4.41
CA ALA A 288 -17.31 22.34 5.07
C ALA A 288 -16.50 21.48 6.05
N ILE A 289 -15.39 22.03 6.56
CA ILE A 289 -14.59 21.47 7.66
C ILE A 289 -14.20 22.62 8.58
N GLU A 290 -14.64 22.58 9.84
CA GLU A 290 -14.43 23.63 10.84
C GLU A 290 -13.78 23.04 12.10
N GLY A 291 -12.47 23.23 12.24
CA GLY A 291 -11.71 22.59 13.31
C GLY A 291 -11.66 21.07 13.13
N GLU A 292 -12.29 20.35 14.04
CA GLU A 292 -12.47 18.89 14.03
C GLU A 292 -13.88 18.46 13.57
N THR A 293 -14.78 19.41 13.30
CA THR A 293 -16.12 19.12 12.77
C THR A 293 -16.13 19.07 11.24
N VAL A 294 -16.70 18.02 10.66
CA VAL A 294 -16.92 17.86 9.22
C VAL A 294 -18.41 18.02 8.92
N GLN A 295 -18.76 18.97 8.05
CA GLN A 295 -20.14 19.30 7.69
C GLN A 295 -20.50 18.71 6.32
N PHE A 296 -21.70 18.15 6.22
CA PHE A 296 -22.23 17.53 5.00
C PHE A 296 -23.56 18.18 4.59
N GLU A 297 -23.87 18.09 3.30
CA GLU A 297 -25.12 18.56 2.69
C GLU A 297 -25.69 17.44 1.80
N THR A 298 -26.99 17.17 1.87
CA THR A 298 -27.68 16.20 0.99
C THR A 298 -28.16 16.88 -0.31
N GLU A 299 -28.50 16.08 -1.33
CA GLU A 299 -29.06 16.60 -2.58
C GLU A 299 -30.42 17.32 -2.39
N ASP A 300 -31.16 16.99 -1.31
CA ASP A 300 -32.37 17.70 -0.86
C ASP A 300 -32.08 18.98 -0.05
N GLY A 301 -30.80 19.28 0.26
CA GLY A 301 -30.37 20.47 0.98
C GLY A 301 -30.43 20.37 2.51
N GLU A 302 -30.57 19.17 3.07
CA GLU A 302 -30.43 18.95 4.51
C GLU A 302 -28.94 18.93 4.90
N THR A 303 -28.60 19.45 6.08
CA THR A 303 -27.21 19.53 6.54
C THR A 303 -27.03 18.84 7.89
N PHE A 304 -25.93 18.10 8.01
CA PHE A 304 -25.54 17.38 9.22
C PHE A 304 -24.04 17.50 9.46
N SER A 305 -23.55 17.00 10.60
CA SER A 305 -22.14 17.17 11.00
C SER A 305 -21.64 15.97 11.79
N ILE A 306 -20.40 15.58 11.52
CA ILE A 306 -19.70 14.51 12.23
C ILE A 306 -18.44 15.10 12.87
N GLU A 307 -18.22 14.86 14.16
CA GLU A 307 -16.97 15.23 14.84
C GLU A 307 -15.90 14.17 14.57
N PHE A 308 -14.71 14.62 14.19
CA PHE A 308 -13.54 13.78 13.94
C PHE A 308 -12.59 13.86 15.14
N GLU A 309 -12.78 12.95 16.10
CA GLU A 309 -11.84 12.81 17.23
C GLU A 309 -10.46 12.36 16.73
N ILE A 310 -9.42 13.08 17.17
CA ILE A 310 -8.03 12.68 16.96
C ILE A 310 -7.59 11.90 18.20
N ASP A 311 -7.51 10.57 18.09
CA ASP A 311 -6.77 9.74 19.06
C ASP A 311 -5.29 10.15 19.04
N LEU A 312 -4.74 10.55 20.20
CA LEU A 312 -3.41 11.18 20.39
C LEU A 312 -2.46 10.37 21.30
#